data_AF-A0A7C5ZAW5-F1
#
_entry.id   AF-A0A7C5ZAW5-F1
#
_cell.length_a   1.000
_cell.length_b   1.000
_cell.length_c   1.000
_cell.angle_alpha   90.00
_cell.angle_beta   90.00
_cell.angle_gamma   90.00
#
_symmetry.space_group_name_H-M   'P 1'
#
loop_
_entity.id
_entity.type
_entity.pdbx_description
1 polymer ?
#
loop_
_entity_poly.entity_id
_entity_poly.type
_entity_poly.pdbx_seq_one_letter_code
_entity_poly.pdbx_strand_id
1 'polypeptide(L)'
;MSLNIDDKSVIGTLERWFKSRCDGSWEHDFGITIETTDNPGWLLTFTDLRLAKEMRAGIIGKLLREYNAQIEADGAKTTVYAPSLQEALIAATLLLNQAEPTEKESE
;
A
#
# COMPACT_ATOMS: atom_id res chain seq x y z
N MET A 1 19.89 -5.07 -18.52
CA MET A 1 18.55 -4.94 -19.11
C MET A 1 17.68 -4.32 -18.04
N SER A 2 17.52 -3.00 -18.07
CA SER A 2 16.70 -2.30 -17.07
C SER A 2 15.26 -2.33 -17.55
N LEU A 3 14.38 -2.98 -16.78
CA LEU A 3 12.94 -2.88 -16.99
C LEU A 3 12.57 -1.41 -16.80
N ASN A 4 12.14 -0.76 -17.88
CA ASN A 4 11.64 0.61 -17.83
C ASN A 4 10.21 0.53 -17.28
N ILE A 5 10.10 0.40 -15.96
CA ILE A 5 8.82 0.44 -15.26
C ILE A 5 8.35 1.89 -15.39
N ASP A 6 7.22 2.09 -16.08
CA ASP A 6 6.59 3.40 -16.12
C ASP A 6 6.34 3.82 -14.67
N ASP A 7 6.98 4.90 -14.26
CA ASP A 7 6.84 5.43 -12.92
C ASP A 7 5.34 5.63 -12.60
N LYS A 8 4.53 6.06 -13.56
CA LYS A 8 3.10 6.28 -13.30
C LYS A 8 2.26 5.00 -13.21
N SER A 9 2.86 3.84 -13.43
CA SER A 9 2.18 2.55 -13.27
C SER A 9 1.94 2.20 -11.80
N VAL A 10 1.06 1.22 -11.60
CA VAL A 10 0.76 0.62 -10.30
C VAL A 10 2.03 0.09 -9.62
N ILE A 11 2.84 -0.69 -10.35
CA ILE A 11 4.11 -1.21 -9.84
C ILE A 11 5.10 -0.08 -9.59
N GLY A 12 5.22 0.88 -10.51
CA GLY A 12 6.11 2.02 -10.35
C GLY A 12 5.79 2.84 -9.10
N THR A 13 4.50 3.02 -8.78
CA THR A 13 4.07 3.72 -7.57
C THR A 13 4.47 2.96 -6.30
N LEU A 14 4.28 1.64 -6.28
CA LEU A 14 4.71 0.79 -5.16
C LEU A 14 6.23 0.83 -4.97
N GLU A 15 7.00 0.73 -6.06
CA GLU A 15 8.47 0.78 -6.02
C GLU A 15 9.00 2.13 -5.57
N ARG A 16 8.41 3.24 -6.04
CA ARG A 16 8.80 4.58 -5.57
C ARG A 16 8.49 4.78 -4.10
N TRP A 17 7.30 4.36 -3.66
CA TRP A 17 6.97 4.45 -2.25
C TRP A 17 7.95 3.63 -1.42
N PHE A 18 8.20 2.37 -1.77
CA PHE A 18 9.18 1.51 -1.09
C PHE A 18 10.56 2.19 -1.00
N LYS A 19 11.11 2.65 -2.14
CA LYS A 19 12.41 3.36 -2.18
C LYS A 19 12.42 4.64 -1.35
N SER A 20 11.28 5.32 -1.20
CA SER A 20 11.17 6.53 -0.38
C SER A 20 11.20 6.24 1.13
N ARG A 21 10.83 5.03 1.54
CA ARG A 21 10.91 4.56 2.94
C ARG A 21 12.30 4.04 3.30
N CYS A 22 13.01 3.49 2.33
CA CYS A 22 14.38 3.03 2.49
C CYS A 22 15.30 4.15 2.98
N ASP A 23 15.80 4.02 4.21
CA ASP A 23 16.73 4.95 4.85
C ASP A 23 17.92 4.26 5.54
N GLY A 24 18.04 2.93 5.39
CA GLY A 24 19.08 2.12 6.02
C GLY A 24 18.71 1.56 7.38
N SER A 25 17.60 2.01 7.99
CA SER A 25 17.04 1.42 9.21
C SER A 25 15.67 0.80 8.94
N TRP A 26 14.81 1.47 8.18
CA TRP A 26 13.43 1.07 7.93
C TRP A 26 13.31 -0.37 7.37
N GLU A 27 14.22 -0.78 6.49
CA GLU A 27 14.21 -2.09 5.83
C GLU A 27 14.46 -3.26 6.79
N HIS A 28 14.98 -3.00 7.98
CA HIS A 28 15.22 -4.03 8.99
C HIS A 28 13.94 -4.44 9.72
N ASP A 29 13.00 -3.51 9.90
CA ASP A 29 11.81 -3.69 10.74
C ASP A 29 10.49 -3.61 9.97
N PHE A 30 10.51 -3.00 8.78
CA PHE A 30 9.32 -2.73 7.99
C PHE A 30 9.45 -3.18 6.53
N GLY A 31 8.31 -3.34 5.87
CA GLY A 31 8.26 -3.81 4.49
C GLY A 31 6.85 -3.90 3.93
N ILE A 32 6.79 -4.59 2.79
CA ILE A 32 5.57 -4.89 2.05
C ILE A 32 5.48 -6.40 1.90
N THR A 33 4.34 -6.99 2.27
CA THR A 33 4.05 -8.41 2.05
C THR A 33 2.94 -8.54 1.02
N ILE A 34 3.14 -9.42 0.04
CA ILE A 34 2.13 -9.79 -0.96
C ILE A 34 1.96 -11.30 -0.87
N GLU A 35 0.78 -11.76 -0.48
CA GLU A 35 0.50 -13.18 -0.29
C GLU A 35 -0.91 -13.54 -0.75
N THR A 36 -1.10 -14.82 -1.05
CA THR A 36 -2.43 -15.38 -1.32
C THR A 36 -3.12 -15.74 -0.01
N THR A 37 -4.45 -15.68 0.01
CA THR A 37 -5.25 -16.14 1.17
C THR A 37 -5.57 -17.64 1.11
N ASP A 38 -6.07 -18.18 2.23
CA ASP A 38 -6.63 -19.53 2.31
C ASP A 38 -7.95 -19.70 1.52
N ASN A 39 -8.65 -18.59 1.31
CA ASN A 39 -9.72 -18.41 0.33
C ASN A 39 -9.18 -17.77 -0.96
N PRO A 40 -9.88 -17.83 -2.11
CA PRO A 40 -9.41 -17.15 -3.32
C PRO A 40 -9.27 -15.63 -3.09
N GLY A 41 -8.05 -15.12 -3.19
CA GLY A 41 -7.76 -13.71 -2.97
C GLY A 41 -6.29 -13.42 -2.67
N TRP A 42 -6.03 -12.14 -2.45
CA TRP A 42 -4.71 -11.60 -2.19
C TRP A 42 -4.74 -10.67 -0.98
N LEU A 43 -3.68 -10.72 -0.19
CA LEU A 43 -3.37 -9.76 0.86
C LEU A 43 -2.14 -8.95 0.46
N LEU A 44 -2.28 -7.64 0.55
CA LEU A 44 -1.18 -6.68 0.46
C LEU A 44 -1.04 -5.96 1.79
N THR A 45 0.04 -6.23 2.52
CA THR A 45 0.27 -5.67 3.86
C THR A 45 1.45 -4.71 3.84
N PHE A 46 1.22 -3.49 4.35
CA PHE A 46 2.25 -2.50 4.62
C PHE A 46 2.42 -2.38 6.13
N THR A 47 3.63 -2.60 6.64
CA THR A 47 3.86 -2.62 8.09
C THR A 47 4.09 -1.24 8.71
N ASP A 48 4.25 -0.21 7.87
CA ASP A 48 4.41 1.19 8.27
C ASP A 48 3.69 2.10 7.25
N LEU A 49 2.37 1.93 7.15
CA LEU A 49 1.51 2.80 6.34
C LEU A 49 0.34 3.26 7.20
N ARG A 50 0.27 4.57 7.42
CA ARG A 50 -0.78 5.20 8.23
C ARG A 50 -1.77 5.94 7.36
N LEU A 51 -3.05 5.56 7.48
CA LEU A 51 -4.15 6.28 6.86
C LEU A 51 -4.72 7.30 7.83
N ALA A 52 -4.68 8.58 7.43
CA ALA A 52 -5.30 9.69 8.14
C ALA A 52 -6.79 9.39 8.41
N LYS A 53 -7.23 9.66 9.64
CA LYS A 53 -8.54 9.20 10.14
C LYS A 53 -9.69 9.80 9.32
N GLU A 54 -9.51 11.02 8.85
CA GLU A 54 -10.43 11.81 8.04
C GLU A 54 -10.63 11.19 6.66
N MET A 55 -9.58 10.56 6.11
CA MET A 55 -9.59 9.98 4.77
C MET A 55 -10.10 8.54 4.73
N ARG A 56 -10.11 7.83 5.87
CA ARG A 56 -10.48 6.40 5.95
C ARG A 56 -11.86 6.10 5.39
N ALA A 57 -12.88 6.86 5.77
CA ALA A 57 -14.26 6.56 5.37
C ALA A 57 -14.47 6.69 3.84
N GLY A 58 -13.88 7.74 3.24
CA GLY A 58 -13.98 7.98 1.80
C GLY A 58 -13.27 6.90 0.98
N ILE A 59 -12.04 6.57 1.37
CA ILE A 59 -11.23 5.59 0.62
C ILE A 59 -11.75 4.17 0.76
N ILE A 60 -12.19 3.76 1.96
CA ILE A 60 -12.78 2.43 2.20
C ILE A 60 -14.03 2.24 1.34
N GLY A 61 -14.92 3.24 1.32
CA GLY A 61 -16.13 3.18 0.50
C GLY A 61 -15.82 3.08 -0.99
N LYS A 62 -14.81 3.81 -1.47
CA LYS A 62 -14.37 3.74 -2.87
C LYS A 62 -13.82 2.36 -3.22
N LEU A 63 -12.92 1.83 -2.40
CA LEU A 63 -12.24 0.57 -2.66
C LEU A 63 -13.20 -0.63 -2.69
N LEU A 64 -14.17 -0.64 -1.78
CA LEU A 64 -15.19 -1.66 -1.76
C LEU A 64 -16.06 -1.62 -3.03
N ARG A 65 -16.48 -0.42 -3.46
CA ARG A 65 -17.42 -0.27 -4.58
C ARG A 65 -16.77 -0.45 -5.95
N GLU A 66 -15.54 0.03 -6.13
CA GLU A 66 -14.89 0.08 -7.45
C GLU A 66 -13.93 -1.10 -7.69
N TYR A 67 -13.38 -1.69 -6.63
CA TYR A 67 -12.31 -2.69 -6.74
C TYR A 67 -12.60 -3.97 -5.94
N ASN A 68 -13.77 -4.07 -5.31
CA ASN A 68 -14.12 -5.17 -4.40
C ASN A 68 -13.01 -5.45 -3.36
N ALA A 69 -12.34 -4.39 -2.93
CA ALA A 69 -11.20 -4.45 -2.03
C ALA A 69 -11.59 -3.96 -0.63
N GLN A 70 -11.10 -4.64 0.39
CA GLN A 70 -11.30 -4.30 1.79
C GLN A 70 -9.98 -3.83 2.39
N ILE A 71 -10.06 -2.94 3.38
CA ILE A 71 -8.89 -2.47 4.12
C ILE A 71 -9.08 -2.78 5.59
N GLU A 72 -8.03 -3.31 6.19
CA GLU A 72 -7.85 -3.37 7.63
C GLU A 72 -6.66 -2.50 8.01
N ALA A 73 -6.82 -1.60 8.99
CA ALA A 73 -5.74 -0.74 9.45
C ALA A 73 -5.77 -0.62 10.97
N ASP A 74 -4.75 -1.17 11.63
CA ASP A 74 -4.63 -1.22 13.10
C ASP A 74 -3.91 0.00 13.70
N GLY A 75 -3.45 0.93 12.85
CA GLY A 75 -2.74 2.14 13.25
C GLY A 75 -1.22 2.06 13.06
N ALA A 76 -0.66 0.86 12.97
CA ALA A 76 0.73 0.63 12.56
C ALA A 76 0.79 0.06 11.13
N LYS A 77 -0.07 -0.94 10.87
CA LYS A 77 -0.13 -1.68 9.63
C LYS A 77 -1.40 -1.34 8.87
N THR A 78 -1.31 -1.43 7.55
CA THR A 78 -2.45 -1.35 6.64
C THR A 78 -2.42 -2.56 5.72
N THR A 79 -3.49 -3.33 5.73
CA THR A 79 -3.67 -4.53 4.92
C THR A 79 -4.82 -4.34 3.96
N VAL A 80 -4.58 -4.63 2.68
CA VAL A 80 -5.59 -4.65 1.62
C VAL A 80 -5.91 -6.09 1.27
N TYR A 81 -7.17 -6.45 1.33
CA TYR A 81 -7.68 -7.69 0.77
C TYR A 81 -8.39 -7.41 -0.56
N ALA A 82 -8.13 -8.21 -1.59
CA ALA A 82 -8.83 -8.12 -2.87
C ALA A 82 -8.93 -9.47 -3.60
N PRO A 83 -9.92 -9.66 -4.50
CA PRO A 83 -10.12 -10.93 -5.20
C PRO A 83 -9.03 -11.29 -6.21
N SER A 84 -8.30 -10.31 -6.76
CA SER A 84 -7.10 -10.56 -7.57
C SER A 84 -5.95 -9.63 -7.21
N LEU A 85 -4.75 -10.02 -7.63
CA LEU A 85 -3.54 -9.23 -7.46
C LEU A 85 -3.66 -7.85 -8.10
N GLN A 86 -4.36 -7.75 -9.24
CA GLN A 86 -4.54 -6.47 -9.92
C GLN A 86 -5.37 -5.50 -9.08
N GLU A 87 -6.51 -5.93 -8.52
CA GLU A 87 -7.29 -5.06 -7.65
C GLU A 87 -6.54 -4.73 -6.35
N ALA A 88 -5.79 -5.68 -5.78
CA ALA A 88 -4.98 -5.42 -4.58
C ALA A 88 -3.94 -4.33 -4.84
N LEU A 89 -3.22 -4.41 -5.96
CA LEU A 89 -2.19 -3.43 -6.31
C LEU A 89 -2.77 -2.05 -6.68
N ILE A 90 -3.90 -2.01 -7.38
CA ILE A 90 -4.60 -0.74 -7.68
C ILE A 90 -5.11 -0.10 -6.38
N ALA A 91 -5.72 -0.88 -5.51
CA ALA A 91 -6.19 -0.41 -4.21
C ALA A 91 -5.04 0.13 -3.35
N ALA A 92 -3.92 -0.59 -3.29
CA ALA A 92 -2.71 -0.13 -2.63
C ALA A 92 -2.19 1.18 -3.24
N THR A 93 -2.15 1.31 -4.56
CA THR A 93 -1.72 2.53 -5.25
C THR A 93 -2.57 3.74 -4.86
N LEU A 94 -3.90 3.55 -4.74
CA LEU A 94 -4.80 4.60 -4.27
C LEU A 94 -4.52 5.00 -2.82
N LEU A 95 -4.19 4.04 -1.95
CA LEU A 95 -3.80 4.34 -0.58
C LEU A 95 -2.50 5.14 -0.51
N LEU A 96 -1.48 4.72 -1.25
CA LEU A 96 -0.16 5.36 -1.25
C LEU A 96 -0.22 6.80 -1.75
N ASN A 97 -1.05 7.09 -2.76
CA ASN A 97 -1.25 8.45 -3.27
C ASN A 97 -2.02 9.37 -2.30
N GLN A 98 -2.59 8.82 -1.23
CA GLN A 98 -3.37 9.55 -0.22
C GLN A 98 -2.70 9.52 1.16
N ALA A 99 -1.59 8.78 1.30
CA ALA A 99 -0.82 8.74 2.52
C ALA A 99 0.01 10.03 2.65
N GLU A 100 0.03 10.61 3.86
CA GLU A 100 0.92 11.74 4.15
C GLU A 100 2.37 11.29 3.97
N PRO A 101 3.24 12.09 3.31
CA PRO A 101 4.66 11.88 3.43
C PRO A 101 5.01 12.11 4.90
N THR A 102 5.45 11.07 5.61
CA THR A 102 6.00 11.25 6.95
C THR A 102 7.19 12.19 6.81
N GLU A 103 7.10 13.38 7.41
CA GLU A 103 8.22 14.29 7.55
C GLU A 103 9.37 13.47 8.14
N LYS A 104 10.48 13.38 7.39
CA LYS A 104 11.73 12.87 7.94
C LYS A 104 12.08 13.82 9.07
N GLU A 105 12.02 13.37 10.32
CA GLU A 105 12.68 14.08 11.40
C GLU A 105 14.15 14.22 10.99
N SER A 106 14.52 15.45 10.68
CA SER A 106 15.89 15.84 10.41
C SER A 106 16.68 15.70 11.71
N GLU A 107 17.47 14.62 11.81
CA GLU A 107 18.64 14.60 12.71
C GLU A 107 19.86 15.21 12.00
#